data_AF-A0ABD2RRY4-F1
#
_entry.id   AF-A0ABD2RRY4-F1
#
_cell.length_a   1.000
_cell.length_b   1.000
_cell.length_c   1.000
_cell.angle_alpha   90.00
_cell.angle_beta   90.00
_cell.angle_gamma   90.00
#
_symmetry.space_group_name_H-M   'P 1'
#
loop_
_entity.id
_entity.type
_entity.pdbx_description
1 polymer ?
#
loop_
_entity_poly.entity_id
_entity_poly.type
_entity_poly.pdbx_seq_one_letter_code
_entity_poly.pdbx_strand_id
1 'polypeptide(L)'
;MQLPSSATVAAAVLSVVLLISATEAHNITNILASHTQFSTFNRYLTTTHLAAEINRRQTITVCVVDNAGMSDLLSKHLSIYTIKNVLSFHVLLDYFDAKKLHQITNGTALAATMFQATGSATGSSGFVNITDLKGGKVGLSPADYNVPTPAKFVKSIVEIPFNISVIQISMILPSDEAEAPTPGPSQMNLTFLMSVQGCKVFAETLLASPAEKTFEDNVDGGLTIFCPGDDAMKKFLPKFKNLTAEGKQSLLEYHGIPIYQSISNLKSNNGDMNTLATDGAKKYAVVIQNDGEDVTIKTKIVTAKITATLVDKLPLAIYSLDKVLLPKELFKAAPTPAPAPAPEAHAESPKHSKSPPAPASPADSPADSPTDGPNSDADDLTDSGAVKYNAGASLAAVFSLWFAFNLLM
;
A
#
# COMPACT_ATOMS: atom_id res chain seq x y z
N MET A 1 -9.52 37.00 32.04
CA MET A 1 -8.89 36.37 30.86
C MET A 1 -7.46 36.02 31.25
N GLN A 2 -7.10 34.74 31.26
CA GLN A 2 -5.70 34.31 31.39
C GLN A 2 -5.16 33.98 29.99
N LEU A 3 -3.98 34.49 29.66
CA LEU A 3 -3.25 34.09 28.46
C LEU A 3 -2.67 32.68 28.66
N PRO A 4 -2.76 31.77 27.67
CA PRO A 4 -2.12 30.46 27.77
C PRO A 4 -0.60 30.60 27.83
N SER A 5 0.05 29.69 28.55
CA SER A 5 1.52 29.68 28.68
C SER A 5 2.19 29.49 27.32
N SER A 6 3.29 30.22 27.08
CA SER A 6 4.11 30.10 25.87
C SER A 6 4.59 28.67 25.62
N ALA A 7 4.80 27.87 26.68
CA ALA A 7 5.14 26.46 26.57
C ALA A 7 4.00 25.61 25.98
N THR A 8 2.74 25.90 26.33
CA THR A 8 1.56 25.21 25.79
C THR A 8 1.38 25.53 24.30
N VAL A 9 1.64 26.78 23.90
CA VAL A 9 1.63 27.19 22.48
C VAL A 9 2.75 26.50 21.70
N ALA A 10 3.98 26.46 22.24
CA ALA A 10 5.11 25.80 21.60
C ALA A 10 4.90 24.28 21.43
N ALA A 11 4.36 23.60 22.44
CA ALA A 11 4.05 22.17 22.36
C ALA A 11 2.93 21.86 21.35
N ALA A 12 1.91 22.72 21.26
CA ALA A 12 0.85 22.61 20.26
C ALA A 12 1.41 22.82 18.83
N VAL A 13 2.25 23.84 18.62
CA VAL A 13 2.89 24.10 17.31
C VAL A 13 3.80 22.92 16.89
N LEU A 14 4.61 22.38 17.80
CA LEU A 14 5.47 21.23 17.50
C LEU A 14 4.65 19.98 17.15
N SER A 15 3.53 19.75 17.84
CA SER A 15 2.59 18.65 17.56
C SER A 15 1.88 18.84 16.21
N VAL A 16 1.51 20.07 15.85
CA VAL A 16 0.90 20.39 14.55
C VAL A 16 1.91 20.24 13.41
N VAL A 17 3.17 20.64 13.59
CA VAL A 17 4.25 20.43 12.60
C VAL A 17 4.49 18.94 12.34
N LEU A 18 4.42 18.09 13.37
CA LEU A 18 4.48 16.63 13.22
C LEU A 18 3.25 16.03 12.50
N LEU A 19 2.10 16.71 12.51
CA LEU A 19 0.86 16.27 11.85
C LEU A 19 0.70 16.73 10.40
N ILE A 20 1.57 17.63 9.89
CA ILE A 20 1.57 18.06 8.47
C ILE A 20 2.73 17.38 7.72
N SER A 21 2.94 16.09 7.97
CA SER A 21 3.57 15.20 6.99
C SER A 21 2.54 14.84 5.91
N ALA A 22 2.24 15.81 5.03
CA ALA A 22 1.45 15.53 3.83
C ALA A 22 2.21 14.51 2.99
N THR A 23 1.73 13.27 2.95
CA THR A 23 2.36 12.20 2.18
C THR A 23 2.09 12.43 0.69
N GLU A 24 2.94 13.24 0.07
CA GLU A 24 3.06 13.36 -1.39
C GLU A 24 3.25 11.96 -1.98
N ALA A 25 2.15 11.39 -2.49
CA ALA A 25 2.12 10.10 -3.14
C ALA A 25 2.86 10.24 -4.47
N HIS A 26 4.12 9.83 -4.49
CA HIS A 26 4.97 9.98 -5.65
C HIS A 26 4.42 9.18 -6.84
N ASN A 27 4.69 9.66 -8.05
CA ASN A 27 4.39 8.90 -9.26
C ASN A 27 5.62 8.87 -10.18
N ILE A 28 6.25 7.71 -10.29
CA ILE A 28 7.47 7.51 -11.09
C ILE A 28 7.25 7.86 -12.55
N THR A 29 6.07 7.62 -13.13
CA THR A 29 5.83 7.93 -14.55
C THR A 29 5.71 9.43 -14.80
N ASN A 30 5.18 10.18 -13.82
CA ASN A 30 5.15 11.65 -13.86
C ASN A 30 6.56 12.23 -13.66
N ILE A 31 7.33 11.70 -12.70
CA ILE A 31 8.73 12.12 -12.44
C ILE A 31 9.60 11.93 -13.70
N LEU A 32 9.43 10.81 -14.41
CA LEU A 32 10.18 10.52 -15.63
C LEU A 32 9.59 11.18 -16.89
N ALA A 33 8.33 11.64 -16.88
CA ALA A 33 7.75 12.36 -18.03
C ALA A 33 8.45 13.70 -18.30
N SER A 34 8.98 14.36 -17.28
CA SER A 34 9.81 15.58 -17.41
C SER A 34 11.21 15.33 -17.98
N HIS A 35 11.60 14.06 -18.21
CA HIS A 35 12.98 13.67 -18.50
C HIS A 35 13.06 12.80 -19.77
N THR A 36 13.11 13.45 -20.93
CA THR A 36 12.99 12.79 -22.25
C THR A 36 14.06 11.72 -22.51
N GLN A 37 15.24 11.80 -21.91
CA GLN A 37 16.27 10.76 -22.00
C GLN A 37 15.90 9.43 -21.30
N PHE A 38 14.85 9.39 -20.47
CA PHE A 38 14.34 8.19 -19.81
C PHE A 38 12.99 7.72 -20.38
N SER A 39 12.54 8.27 -21.52
CA SER A 39 11.22 7.98 -22.10
C SER A 39 10.99 6.50 -22.39
N THR A 40 12.03 5.75 -22.78
CA THR A 40 11.95 4.30 -23.01
C THR A 40 11.83 3.54 -21.69
N PHE A 41 12.61 3.89 -20.67
CA PHE A 41 12.52 3.30 -19.33
C PHE A 41 11.11 3.53 -18.75
N ASN A 42 10.61 4.76 -18.81
CA ASN A 42 9.28 5.15 -18.36
C ASN A 42 8.16 4.39 -19.10
N ARG A 43 8.28 4.24 -20.42
CA ARG A 43 7.36 3.41 -21.22
C ARG A 43 7.33 1.98 -20.72
N TYR A 44 8.47 1.33 -20.50
CA TYR A 44 8.47 -0.06 -20.02
C TYR A 44 8.04 -0.21 -18.55
N LEU A 45 8.31 0.75 -17.66
CA LEU A 45 7.68 0.78 -16.32
C LEU A 45 6.15 0.79 -16.42
N THR A 46 5.61 1.48 -17.42
CA THR A 46 4.16 1.56 -17.68
C THR A 46 3.64 0.26 -18.31
N THR A 47 4.26 -0.26 -19.38
CA THR A 47 3.81 -1.46 -20.09
C THR A 47 3.98 -2.75 -19.29
N THR A 48 4.96 -2.83 -18.39
CA THR A 48 5.13 -3.93 -17.43
C THR A 48 4.28 -3.76 -16.17
N HIS A 49 3.54 -2.65 -16.07
CA HIS A 49 2.77 -2.20 -14.90
C HIS A 49 3.57 -2.04 -13.59
N LEU A 50 4.90 -2.23 -13.63
CA LEU A 50 5.83 -2.05 -12.51
C LEU A 50 5.75 -0.64 -11.90
N ALA A 51 5.40 0.37 -12.70
CA ALA A 51 5.09 1.72 -12.22
C ALA A 51 4.04 1.74 -11.09
N ALA A 52 2.99 0.91 -11.19
CA ALA A 52 1.93 0.86 -10.18
C ALA A 52 2.42 0.18 -8.88
N GLU A 53 3.41 -0.72 -8.98
CA GLU A 53 4.01 -1.39 -7.82
C GLU A 53 5.06 -0.50 -7.13
N ILE A 54 5.85 0.27 -7.91
CA ILE A 54 6.76 1.31 -7.40
C ILE A 54 5.97 2.35 -6.60
N ASN A 55 4.92 2.93 -7.21
CA ASN A 55 4.09 3.99 -6.60
C ASN A 55 3.29 3.55 -5.36
N ARG A 56 3.26 2.25 -5.04
CA ARG A 56 2.63 1.69 -3.83
C ARG A 56 3.60 1.50 -2.67
N ARG A 57 4.90 1.68 -2.89
CA ARG A 57 5.95 1.55 -1.87
C ARG A 57 6.35 2.93 -1.34
N GLN A 58 6.91 2.95 -0.15
CA GLN A 58 7.63 4.11 0.41
C GLN A 58 9.08 3.67 0.70
N THR A 59 9.99 4.64 0.81
CA THR A 59 11.42 4.41 1.08
C THR A 59 12.10 3.57 -0.03
N ILE A 60 11.96 3.99 -1.28
CA ILE A 60 12.42 3.24 -2.48
C ILE A 60 13.49 4.01 -3.28
N THR A 61 14.34 3.31 -4.04
CA THR A 61 15.26 3.90 -5.02
C THR A 61 15.07 3.30 -6.40
N VAL A 62 14.83 4.12 -7.42
CA VAL A 62 14.71 3.70 -8.82
C VAL A 62 15.99 4.07 -9.57
N CYS A 63 16.77 3.06 -9.98
CA CYS A 63 17.99 3.21 -10.76
C CYS A 63 17.65 3.26 -12.26
N VAL A 64 17.36 4.45 -12.79
CA VAL A 64 17.00 4.62 -14.20
C VAL A 64 18.22 4.55 -15.12
N VAL A 65 18.00 3.97 -16.30
CA VAL A 65 18.94 3.96 -17.41
C VAL A 65 18.36 4.79 -18.55
N ASP A 66 19.21 5.50 -19.28
CA ASP A 66 18.77 6.30 -20.43
C ASP A 66 18.37 5.45 -21.65
N ASN A 67 17.83 6.12 -22.67
CA ASN A 67 17.37 5.50 -23.90
C ASN A 67 18.46 4.71 -24.66
N ALA A 68 19.76 4.98 -24.44
CA ALA A 68 20.83 4.21 -25.07
C ALA A 68 21.03 2.88 -24.36
N GLY A 69 21.23 2.89 -23.03
CA GLY A 69 21.34 1.64 -22.26
C GLY A 69 20.04 0.80 -22.28
N MET A 70 18.87 1.44 -22.39
CA MET A 70 17.62 0.72 -22.68
C MET A 70 17.60 0.09 -24.08
N SER A 71 18.24 0.69 -25.08
CA SER A 71 18.35 0.10 -26.42
C SER A 71 19.18 -1.19 -26.39
N ASP A 72 20.23 -1.24 -25.56
CA ASP A 72 21.05 -2.44 -25.39
C ASP A 72 20.21 -3.61 -24.83
N LEU A 73 19.39 -3.37 -23.80
CA LEU A 73 18.46 -4.38 -23.26
C LEU A 73 17.45 -4.84 -24.31
N LEU A 74 16.87 -3.91 -25.08
CA LEU A 74 15.83 -4.23 -26.07
C LEU A 74 16.38 -4.97 -27.29
N SER A 75 17.67 -4.82 -27.60
CA SER A 75 18.35 -5.60 -28.64
C SER A 75 18.40 -7.11 -28.35
N LYS A 76 18.25 -7.51 -27.09
CA LYS A 76 18.17 -8.93 -26.65
C LYS A 76 16.82 -9.59 -26.97
N HIS A 77 15.82 -8.83 -27.45
CA HIS A 77 14.47 -9.34 -27.81
C HIS A 77 13.77 -10.14 -26.69
N LEU A 78 14.00 -9.77 -25.43
CA LEU A 78 13.41 -10.42 -24.25
C LEU A 78 11.89 -10.24 -24.19
N SER A 79 11.18 -11.17 -23.54
CA SER A 79 9.74 -11.05 -23.29
C SER A 79 9.42 -9.84 -22.41
N ILE A 80 8.19 -9.32 -22.47
CA ILE A 80 7.79 -8.20 -21.60
C ILE A 80 7.81 -8.59 -20.11
N TYR A 81 7.63 -9.88 -19.78
CA TYR A 81 7.84 -10.40 -18.42
C TYR A 81 9.32 -10.40 -18.01
N THR A 82 10.22 -10.85 -18.88
CA THR A 82 11.66 -10.81 -18.62
C THR A 82 12.15 -9.35 -18.48
N ILE A 83 11.63 -8.43 -19.31
CA ILE A 83 11.89 -6.98 -19.15
C ILE A 83 11.36 -6.48 -17.79
N LYS A 84 10.20 -6.95 -17.31
CA LYS A 84 9.70 -6.62 -15.96
C LYS A 84 10.64 -7.09 -14.86
N ASN A 85 11.19 -8.30 -14.96
CA ASN A 85 12.14 -8.84 -13.99
C ASN A 85 13.43 -7.99 -13.96
N VAL A 86 14.01 -7.70 -15.12
CA VAL A 86 15.20 -6.83 -15.24
C VAL A 86 14.93 -5.44 -14.66
N LEU A 87 13.80 -4.81 -15.00
CA LEU A 87 13.46 -3.49 -14.44
C LEU A 87 13.15 -3.54 -12.93
N SER A 88 12.62 -4.65 -12.42
CA SER A 88 12.40 -4.86 -10.98
C SER A 88 13.73 -5.03 -10.22
N PHE A 89 14.76 -5.54 -10.88
CA PHE A 89 16.14 -5.57 -10.35
C PHE A 89 16.81 -4.18 -10.32
N HIS A 90 16.30 -3.22 -11.10
CA HIS A 90 16.74 -1.81 -11.07
C HIS A 90 16.03 -0.97 -10.00
N VAL A 91 15.18 -1.56 -9.17
CA VAL A 91 14.46 -0.86 -8.10
C VAL A 91 14.88 -1.42 -6.75
N LEU A 92 15.60 -0.62 -5.95
CA LEU A 92 16.05 -0.98 -4.61
C LEU A 92 14.95 -0.70 -3.59
N LEU A 93 14.75 -1.62 -2.65
CA LEU A 93 13.76 -1.52 -1.56
C LEU A 93 14.19 -0.60 -0.40
N ASP A 94 15.37 0.00 -0.52
CA ASP A 94 15.94 0.97 0.41
C ASP A 94 16.08 2.34 -0.28
N TYR A 95 15.95 3.41 0.50
CA TYR A 95 16.19 4.77 0.06
C TYR A 95 17.69 5.10 0.00
N PHE A 96 18.19 5.52 -1.16
CA PHE A 96 19.56 5.96 -1.41
C PHE A 96 19.55 7.26 -2.23
N ASP A 97 19.71 8.40 -1.56
CA ASP A 97 20.05 9.68 -2.20
C ASP A 97 21.55 9.73 -2.59
N ALA A 98 21.93 10.72 -3.41
CA ALA A 98 23.31 10.93 -3.85
C ALA A 98 24.31 11.03 -2.68
N LYS A 99 23.89 11.62 -1.55
CA LYS A 99 24.75 11.77 -0.37
C LYS A 99 24.99 10.43 0.32
N LYS A 100 23.96 9.61 0.52
CA LYS A 100 24.07 8.27 1.12
C LYS A 100 24.90 7.34 0.23
N LEU A 101 24.76 7.42 -1.09
CA LEU A 101 25.60 6.70 -2.06
C LEU A 101 27.10 7.05 -1.89
N HIS A 102 27.43 8.34 -1.72
CA HIS A 102 28.81 8.81 -1.45
C HIS A 102 29.25 8.71 0.02
N GLN A 103 28.42 8.16 0.92
CA GLN A 103 28.68 8.04 2.36
C GLN A 103 28.48 6.60 2.87
N ILE A 104 28.63 5.61 1.97
CA ILE A 104 28.55 4.19 2.31
C ILE A 104 29.68 3.82 3.28
N THR A 105 29.29 3.57 4.53
CA THR A 105 30.20 3.13 5.58
C THR A 105 30.76 1.75 5.23
N ASN A 106 32.04 1.52 5.55
CA ASN A 106 32.82 0.33 5.12
C ASN A 106 33.02 0.19 3.59
N GLY A 107 32.62 1.19 2.79
CA GLY A 107 32.88 1.25 1.35
C GLY A 107 31.97 0.37 0.48
N THR A 108 31.16 -0.52 1.05
CA THR A 108 30.13 -1.29 0.32
C THR A 108 28.87 -1.51 1.15
N ALA A 109 27.72 -1.55 0.48
CA ALA A 109 26.41 -1.83 1.06
C ALA A 109 25.61 -2.76 0.15
N LEU A 110 24.93 -3.74 0.74
CA LEU A 110 24.05 -4.68 0.06
C LEU A 110 22.61 -4.16 0.11
N ALA A 111 21.94 -4.02 -1.04
CA ALA A 111 20.56 -3.57 -1.16
C ALA A 111 19.67 -4.64 -1.79
N ALA A 112 18.51 -4.92 -1.19
CA ALA A 112 17.51 -5.82 -1.77
C ALA A 112 16.73 -5.10 -2.88
N THR A 113 16.39 -5.79 -3.97
CA THR A 113 15.61 -5.22 -5.09
C THR A 113 14.13 -5.65 -5.05
N MET A 114 13.28 -4.98 -5.84
CA MET A 114 11.93 -5.48 -6.10
C MET A 114 11.93 -6.87 -6.75
N PHE A 115 12.95 -7.22 -7.55
CA PHE A 115 13.11 -8.59 -8.05
C PHE A 115 13.35 -9.59 -6.91
N GLN A 116 14.14 -9.26 -5.88
CA GLN A 116 14.25 -10.13 -4.69
C GLN A 116 12.90 -10.32 -3.98
N ALA A 117 12.09 -9.26 -3.89
CA ALA A 117 10.74 -9.32 -3.28
C ALA A 117 9.70 -10.09 -4.10
N THR A 118 10.02 -10.55 -5.33
CA THR A 118 9.17 -11.50 -6.07
C THR A 118 9.28 -12.93 -5.55
N GLY A 119 10.39 -13.27 -4.88
CA GLY A 119 10.74 -14.65 -4.53
C GLY A 119 11.30 -15.50 -5.68
N SER A 120 11.41 -14.95 -6.90
CA SER A 120 12.00 -15.64 -8.06
C SER A 120 13.53 -15.73 -8.02
N ALA A 121 14.18 -14.85 -7.25
CA ALA A 121 15.63 -14.77 -7.12
C ALA A 121 16.18 -15.80 -6.12
N THR A 122 17.15 -16.62 -6.55
CA THR A 122 17.81 -17.62 -5.73
C THR A 122 18.94 -17.02 -4.89
N GLY A 123 18.85 -17.20 -3.56
CA GLY A 123 19.89 -16.78 -2.62
C GLY A 123 20.10 -15.25 -2.60
N SER A 124 21.14 -14.79 -3.28
CA SER A 124 21.57 -13.38 -3.34
C SER A 124 21.43 -12.72 -4.72
N SER A 125 20.93 -13.44 -5.74
CA SER A 125 20.86 -12.93 -7.14
C SER A 125 19.92 -11.74 -7.33
N GLY A 126 18.99 -11.52 -6.40
CA GLY A 126 18.10 -10.36 -6.36
C GLY A 126 18.65 -9.16 -5.58
N PHE A 127 19.88 -9.20 -5.09
CA PHE A 127 20.50 -8.08 -4.38
C PHE A 127 21.54 -7.35 -5.25
N VAL A 128 21.71 -6.06 -4.97
CA VAL A 128 22.69 -5.18 -5.60
C VAL A 128 23.72 -4.73 -4.56
N ASN A 129 25.00 -4.98 -4.84
CA ASN A 129 26.12 -4.38 -4.14
C ASN A 129 26.32 -2.95 -4.65
N ILE A 130 26.28 -1.98 -3.73
CA ILE A 130 26.58 -0.58 -3.97
C ILE A 130 27.91 -0.27 -3.30
N THR A 131 28.92 0.16 -4.06
CA THR A 131 30.31 0.28 -3.60
C THR A 131 30.86 1.67 -3.89
N ASP A 132 31.47 2.33 -2.91
CA ASP A 132 32.21 3.56 -3.12
C ASP A 132 33.58 3.25 -3.75
N LEU A 133 33.83 3.84 -4.92
CA LEU A 133 35.01 3.60 -5.75
C LEU A 133 35.94 4.81 -5.69
N LYS A 134 37.24 4.52 -5.76
CA LYS A 134 38.32 5.52 -5.72
C LYS A 134 38.05 6.70 -6.65
N GLY A 135 38.13 7.91 -6.09
CA GLY A 135 37.83 9.16 -6.79
C GLY A 135 36.37 9.60 -6.69
N GLY A 136 35.63 9.17 -5.66
CA GLY A 136 34.27 9.65 -5.35
C GLY A 136 33.24 9.21 -6.39
N LYS A 137 33.33 7.96 -6.86
CA LYS A 137 32.42 7.39 -7.87
C LYS A 137 31.71 6.21 -7.24
N VAL A 138 30.41 6.07 -7.41
CA VAL A 138 29.68 4.93 -6.83
C VAL A 138 29.39 3.90 -7.91
N GLY A 139 29.77 2.66 -7.65
CA GLY A 139 29.49 1.49 -8.49
C GLY A 139 28.30 0.70 -7.96
N LEU A 140 27.49 0.17 -8.87
CA LEU A 140 26.41 -0.77 -8.61
C LEU A 140 26.64 -2.04 -9.43
N SER A 141 26.54 -3.20 -8.80
CA SER A 141 26.61 -4.52 -9.44
C SER A 141 25.67 -5.49 -8.72
N PRO A 142 25.30 -6.63 -9.32
CA PRO A 142 24.70 -7.73 -8.56
C PRO A 142 25.58 -8.17 -7.39
N ALA A 143 24.97 -8.84 -6.42
CA ALA A 143 25.66 -9.33 -5.23
C ALA A 143 26.38 -10.67 -5.43
N ASP A 144 25.86 -11.50 -6.34
CA ASP A 144 26.38 -12.80 -6.76
C ASP A 144 27.38 -12.69 -7.94
N TYR A 145 27.18 -11.71 -8.83
CA TYR A 145 27.92 -11.58 -10.08
C TYR A 145 29.13 -10.64 -9.96
N ASN A 146 30.34 -11.19 -10.12
CA ASN A 146 31.58 -10.41 -10.24
C ASN A 146 31.69 -9.73 -11.62
N VAL A 147 30.92 -8.65 -11.84
CA VAL A 147 30.91 -7.93 -13.12
C VAL A 147 32.28 -7.27 -13.36
N PRO A 148 32.93 -7.46 -14.53
CA PRO A 148 34.23 -6.83 -14.82
C PRO A 148 34.22 -5.30 -14.83
N THR A 149 33.05 -4.66 -14.86
CA THR A 149 32.86 -3.23 -14.67
C THR A 149 31.47 -2.98 -14.08
N PRO A 150 31.34 -2.41 -12.87
CA PRO A 150 30.04 -2.06 -12.31
C PRO A 150 29.40 -0.90 -13.08
N ALA A 151 28.06 -0.88 -13.10
CA ALA A 151 27.30 0.29 -13.53
C ALA A 151 27.62 1.45 -12.59
N LYS A 152 27.80 2.67 -13.10
CA LYS A 152 28.21 3.82 -12.29
C LYS A 152 27.03 4.74 -12.04
N PHE A 153 26.89 5.23 -10.82
CA PHE A 153 26.05 6.39 -10.53
C PHE A 153 26.53 7.57 -11.39
N VAL A 154 25.59 8.16 -12.14
CA VAL A 154 25.86 9.28 -13.06
C VAL A 154 25.45 10.61 -12.41
N LYS A 155 24.23 10.65 -11.87
CA LYS A 155 23.64 11.80 -11.18
C LYS A 155 22.32 11.39 -10.51
N SER A 156 21.87 12.22 -9.56
CA SER A 156 20.48 12.18 -9.11
C SER A 156 19.56 12.89 -10.10
N ILE A 157 18.29 12.48 -10.13
CA ILE A 157 17.23 13.02 -11.00
C ILE A 157 16.13 13.68 -10.15
N VAL A 158 15.61 12.97 -9.15
CA VAL A 158 14.67 13.48 -8.15
C VAL A 158 14.93 12.79 -6.81
N GLU A 159 15.01 13.56 -5.74
CA GLU A 159 15.09 13.06 -4.36
C GLU A 159 13.95 13.65 -3.54
N ILE A 160 13.03 12.79 -3.09
CA ILE A 160 12.01 13.11 -2.10
C ILE A 160 12.42 12.38 -0.81
N PRO A 161 12.99 13.08 0.19
CA PRO A 161 13.57 12.46 1.39
C PRO A 161 12.68 11.40 2.03
N PHE A 162 13.28 10.24 2.33
CA PHE A 162 12.63 9.06 2.93
C PHE A 162 11.51 8.40 2.11
N ASN A 163 11.08 9.00 0.99
CA ASN A 163 9.95 8.55 0.18
C ASN A 163 10.41 7.86 -1.11
N ILE A 164 11.04 8.60 -2.03
CA ILE A 164 11.59 8.05 -3.28
C ILE A 164 12.87 8.77 -3.71
N SER A 165 13.87 8.01 -4.10
CA SER A 165 15.05 8.48 -4.82
C SER A 165 15.01 7.97 -6.27
N VAL A 166 15.33 8.82 -7.24
CA VAL A 166 15.44 8.46 -8.65
C VAL A 166 16.82 8.87 -9.12
N ILE A 167 17.67 7.89 -9.42
CA ILE A 167 19.08 8.07 -9.77
C ILE A 167 19.38 7.50 -11.14
N GLN A 168 20.21 8.19 -11.93
CA GLN A 168 20.70 7.64 -13.19
C GLN A 168 21.93 6.76 -12.95
N ILE A 169 21.91 5.55 -13.49
CA ILE A 169 23.09 4.67 -13.59
C ILE A 169 23.54 4.54 -15.06
N SER A 170 24.82 4.21 -15.27
CA SER A 170 25.46 4.32 -16.58
C SER A 170 25.14 3.21 -17.59
N MET A 171 24.47 2.13 -17.17
CA MET A 171 24.12 0.97 -17.97
C MET A 171 23.12 0.09 -17.20
N ILE A 172 22.48 -0.83 -17.91
CA ILE A 172 21.64 -1.88 -17.34
C ILE A 172 22.48 -2.76 -16.41
N LEU A 173 21.99 -3.01 -15.19
CA LEU A 173 22.56 -4.02 -14.30
C LEU A 173 22.31 -5.42 -14.91
N PRO A 174 23.37 -6.20 -15.23
CA PRO A 174 23.20 -7.56 -15.72
C PRO A 174 22.65 -8.44 -14.59
N SER A 175 21.78 -9.40 -14.90
CA SER A 175 21.40 -10.46 -13.97
C SER A 175 20.88 -11.64 -14.78
N ASP A 176 21.64 -12.73 -14.80
CA ASP A 176 21.33 -13.91 -15.60
C ASP A 176 20.00 -14.56 -15.17
N GLU A 177 19.60 -14.41 -13.90
CA GLU A 177 18.33 -14.94 -13.39
C GLU A 177 17.13 -13.99 -13.61
N ALA A 178 17.35 -12.67 -13.70
CA ALA A 178 16.32 -11.74 -14.13
C ALA A 178 16.11 -11.73 -15.65
N GLU A 179 17.18 -11.97 -16.43
CA GLU A 179 17.14 -12.17 -17.89
C GLU A 179 16.77 -13.59 -18.30
N ALA A 180 16.79 -14.55 -17.38
CA ALA A 180 16.43 -15.94 -17.65
C ALA A 180 15.02 -16.03 -18.28
N PRO A 181 14.85 -16.90 -19.30
CA PRO A 181 13.53 -17.34 -19.74
C PRO A 181 12.84 -18.11 -18.61
N THR A 182 12.18 -17.39 -17.71
CA THR A 182 11.28 -17.99 -16.72
C THR A 182 10.23 -18.81 -17.47
N PRO A 183 9.86 -20.00 -17.00
CA PRO A 183 8.68 -20.72 -17.47
C PRO A 183 7.38 -19.96 -17.10
N GLY A 184 7.14 -18.83 -17.77
CA GLY A 184 5.86 -18.13 -17.71
C GLY A 184 4.74 -19.08 -18.15
N PRO A 185 3.49 -18.86 -17.72
CA PRO A 185 2.35 -19.69 -18.08
C PRO A 185 2.16 -19.64 -19.60
N SER A 186 2.74 -20.63 -20.29
CA SER A 186 3.34 -20.48 -21.62
C SER A 186 2.30 -20.31 -22.72
N GLN A 187 1.78 -19.09 -22.84
CA GLN A 187 0.48 -18.82 -23.47
C GLN A 187 -0.59 -19.82 -22.98
N MET A 188 -0.51 -20.28 -21.71
CA MET A 188 -1.07 -21.56 -21.26
C MET A 188 -2.60 -21.50 -21.12
N ASN A 189 -3.29 -21.46 -22.27
CA ASN A 189 -4.72 -21.53 -22.45
C ASN A 189 -5.49 -20.95 -21.25
N LEU A 190 -5.44 -19.62 -21.06
CA LEU A 190 -6.05 -18.94 -19.90
C LEU A 190 -7.50 -19.40 -19.69
N THR A 191 -8.22 -19.57 -20.79
CA THR A 191 -9.57 -20.11 -20.88
C THR A 191 -9.68 -21.59 -20.49
N PHE A 192 -8.70 -22.44 -20.80
CA PHE A 192 -8.63 -23.82 -20.28
C PHE A 192 -8.36 -23.86 -18.78
N LEU A 193 -7.40 -23.08 -18.26
CA LEU A 193 -7.08 -23.03 -16.82
C LEU A 193 -8.30 -22.63 -15.98
N MET A 194 -9.07 -21.65 -16.47
CA MET A 194 -10.37 -21.29 -15.89
C MET A 194 -11.42 -22.40 -16.07
N SER A 195 -11.47 -23.05 -17.24
CA SER A 195 -12.46 -24.11 -17.54
C SER A 195 -12.29 -25.38 -16.71
N VAL A 196 -11.06 -25.82 -16.43
CA VAL A 196 -10.82 -27.03 -15.64
C VAL A 196 -11.07 -26.84 -14.14
N GLN A 197 -11.32 -25.62 -13.67
CA GLN A 197 -11.51 -25.30 -12.25
C GLN A 197 -12.81 -24.51 -11.96
N GLY A 198 -13.92 -24.89 -12.59
CA GLY A 198 -15.28 -24.40 -12.25
C GLY A 198 -15.64 -23.02 -12.78
N CYS A 199 -14.86 -22.52 -13.75
CA CYS A 199 -14.92 -21.16 -14.27
C CYS A 199 -15.04 -21.13 -15.82
N LYS A 200 -15.61 -22.22 -16.37
CA LYS A 200 -15.75 -22.51 -17.79
C LYS A 200 -16.66 -21.53 -18.53
N VAL A 201 -17.79 -21.14 -17.94
CA VAL A 201 -18.77 -20.27 -18.60
C VAL A 201 -18.21 -18.86 -18.78
N PHE A 202 -17.37 -18.38 -17.86
CA PHE A 202 -16.63 -17.13 -18.05
C PHE A 202 -15.55 -17.29 -19.12
N ALA A 203 -14.80 -18.39 -19.11
CA ALA A 203 -13.77 -18.69 -20.11
C ALA A 203 -14.31 -18.78 -21.55
N GLU A 204 -15.41 -19.50 -21.77
CA GLU A 204 -16.09 -19.60 -23.07
C GLU A 204 -16.67 -18.23 -23.52
N THR A 205 -17.05 -17.38 -22.57
CA THR A 205 -17.51 -16.01 -22.87
C THR A 205 -16.35 -15.07 -23.20
N LEU A 206 -15.16 -15.28 -22.61
CA LEU A 206 -13.94 -14.54 -22.91
C LEU A 206 -13.40 -14.90 -24.31
N LEU A 207 -13.27 -16.21 -24.61
CA LEU A 207 -12.89 -16.78 -25.91
C LEU A 207 -13.77 -16.30 -27.08
N ALA A 208 -15.01 -15.89 -26.79
CA ALA A 208 -15.96 -15.34 -27.75
C ALA A 208 -15.90 -13.80 -27.86
N SER A 209 -14.85 -13.14 -27.34
CA SER A 209 -14.76 -11.68 -27.21
C SER A 209 -13.36 -11.14 -27.54
N PRO A 210 -13.24 -9.92 -28.12
CA PRO A 210 -11.95 -9.23 -28.25
C PRO A 210 -11.21 -9.03 -26.91
N ALA A 211 -11.94 -9.08 -25.78
CA ALA A 211 -11.36 -9.06 -24.45
C ALA A 211 -10.31 -10.17 -24.21
N GLU A 212 -10.40 -11.34 -24.85
CA GLU A 212 -9.39 -12.41 -24.67
C GLU A 212 -7.98 -11.88 -24.96
N LYS A 213 -7.81 -11.18 -26.08
CA LYS A 213 -6.53 -10.58 -26.46
C LYS A 213 -6.04 -9.55 -25.44
N THR A 214 -6.93 -8.80 -24.78
CA THR A 214 -6.55 -7.88 -23.70
C THR A 214 -5.96 -8.63 -22.50
N PHE A 215 -6.44 -9.85 -22.19
CA PHE A 215 -5.85 -10.69 -21.14
C PHE A 215 -4.53 -11.34 -21.61
N GLU A 216 -4.44 -11.81 -22.86
CA GLU A 216 -3.19 -12.33 -23.44
C GLU A 216 -2.07 -11.28 -23.44
N ASP A 217 -2.34 -10.08 -23.96
CA ASP A 217 -1.34 -8.99 -24.08
C ASP A 217 -0.89 -8.44 -22.71
N ASN A 218 -1.58 -8.80 -21.62
CA ASN A 218 -1.22 -8.40 -20.25
C ASN A 218 -0.71 -9.54 -19.35
N VAL A 219 -0.81 -10.82 -19.74
CA VAL A 219 -0.40 -11.93 -18.85
C VAL A 219 1.08 -11.86 -18.49
N ASP A 220 1.93 -11.52 -19.46
CA ASP A 220 3.37 -11.33 -19.26
C ASP A 220 3.69 -10.05 -18.45
N GLY A 221 2.77 -9.09 -18.36
CA GLY A 221 2.92 -7.91 -17.49
C GLY A 221 2.70 -8.22 -16.00
N GLY A 222 2.19 -9.41 -15.67
CA GLY A 222 1.58 -9.69 -14.38
C GLY A 222 0.07 -9.46 -14.44
N LEU A 223 -0.71 -10.50 -14.16
CA LEU A 223 -2.16 -10.48 -14.35
C LEU A 223 -2.87 -11.17 -13.19
N THR A 224 -3.94 -10.55 -12.70
CA THR A 224 -4.86 -11.16 -11.74
C THR A 224 -6.26 -11.25 -12.35
N ILE A 225 -6.83 -12.45 -12.41
CA ILE A 225 -8.18 -12.70 -12.95
C ILE A 225 -9.13 -13.06 -11.81
N PHE A 226 -10.18 -12.26 -11.62
CA PHE A 226 -11.30 -12.56 -10.74
C PHE A 226 -12.42 -13.25 -11.51
N CYS A 227 -12.25 -14.53 -11.81
CA CYS A 227 -13.19 -15.28 -12.64
C CYS A 227 -14.49 -15.59 -11.86
N PRO A 228 -15.69 -15.20 -12.34
CA PRO A 228 -16.95 -15.60 -11.72
C PRO A 228 -17.22 -17.09 -11.94
N GLY A 229 -17.46 -17.82 -10.85
CA GLY A 229 -17.78 -19.25 -10.92
C GLY A 229 -19.02 -19.51 -11.78
N ASP A 230 -19.05 -20.68 -12.43
CA ASP A 230 -20.02 -21.04 -13.46
C ASP A 230 -21.48 -20.70 -13.13
N ASP A 231 -21.93 -20.94 -11.90
CA ASP A 231 -23.32 -20.70 -11.49
C ASP A 231 -23.64 -19.22 -11.26
N ALA A 232 -22.66 -18.39 -10.94
CA ALA A 232 -22.82 -16.94 -10.96
C ALA A 232 -22.91 -16.44 -12.41
N MET A 233 -22.05 -16.96 -13.29
CA MET A 233 -22.00 -16.53 -14.69
C MET A 233 -23.24 -16.97 -15.48
N LYS A 234 -23.72 -18.22 -15.32
CA LYS A 234 -24.99 -18.72 -15.91
C LYS A 234 -26.18 -17.82 -15.57
N LYS A 235 -26.32 -17.42 -14.29
CA LYS A 235 -27.38 -16.51 -13.82
C LYS A 235 -27.26 -15.10 -14.42
N PHE A 236 -26.05 -14.70 -14.83
CA PHE A 236 -25.78 -13.40 -15.45
C PHE A 236 -25.89 -13.40 -16.98
N LEU A 237 -25.71 -14.53 -17.68
CA LEU A 237 -25.75 -14.62 -19.14
C LEU A 237 -26.94 -13.90 -19.81
N PRO A 238 -28.19 -13.92 -19.28
CA PRO A 238 -29.30 -13.14 -19.85
C PRO A 238 -29.06 -11.63 -19.82
N LYS A 239 -28.41 -11.10 -18.78
CA LYS A 239 -28.00 -9.69 -18.68
C LYS A 239 -26.82 -9.40 -19.61
N PHE A 240 -25.83 -10.31 -19.67
CA PHE A 240 -24.68 -10.18 -20.56
C PHE A 240 -25.10 -10.02 -22.02
N LYS A 241 -26.03 -10.86 -22.50
CA LYS A 241 -26.51 -10.83 -23.89
C LYS A 241 -27.09 -9.47 -24.30
N ASN A 242 -27.73 -8.76 -23.36
CA ASN A 242 -28.37 -7.46 -23.58
C ASN A 242 -27.42 -6.25 -23.56
N LEU A 243 -26.13 -6.44 -23.26
CA LEU A 243 -25.10 -5.38 -23.36
C LEU A 243 -24.70 -5.11 -24.82
N THR A 244 -24.17 -3.91 -25.08
CA THR A 244 -23.52 -3.60 -26.37
C THR A 244 -22.22 -4.40 -26.56
N ALA A 245 -21.58 -4.33 -27.73
CA ALA A 245 -20.31 -5.04 -27.95
C ALA A 245 -19.20 -4.53 -27.00
N GLU A 246 -19.13 -3.21 -26.84
CA GLU A 246 -18.20 -2.50 -25.95
C GLU A 246 -18.53 -2.81 -24.49
N GLY A 247 -19.82 -2.81 -24.11
CA GLY A 247 -20.26 -3.19 -22.77
C GLY A 247 -19.96 -4.65 -22.41
N LYS A 248 -19.95 -5.57 -23.39
CA LYS A 248 -19.51 -6.96 -23.20
C LYS A 248 -18.02 -7.04 -22.95
N GLN A 249 -17.21 -6.37 -23.78
CA GLN A 249 -15.76 -6.31 -23.64
C GLN A 249 -15.35 -5.68 -22.30
N SER A 250 -15.81 -4.46 -22.00
CA SER A 250 -15.47 -3.77 -20.75
C SER A 250 -15.94 -4.52 -19.50
N LEU A 251 -17.02 -5.31 -19.56
CA LEU A 251 -17.40 -6.17 -18.42
C LEU A 251 -16.39 -7.31 -18.22
N LEU A 252 -15.95 -7.99 -19.29
CA LEU A 252 -14.98 -9.07 -19.19
C LEU A 252 -13.64 -8.55 -18.68
N GLU A 253 -13.17 -7.42 -19.23
CA GLU A 253 -11.96 -6.72 -18.80
C GLU A 253 -12.05 -6.17 -17.37
N TYR A 254 -13.25 -5.87 -16.85
CA TYR A 254 -13.47 -5.49 -15.44
C TYR A 254 -13.19 -6.63 -14.45
N HIS A 255 -13.03 -7.87 -14.92
CA HIS A 255 -12.63 -9.02 -14.10
C HIS A 255 -11.12 -9.29 -14.15
N GLY A 256 -10.32 -8.50 -14.90
CA GLY A 256 -8.86 -8.57 -14.89
C GLY A 256 -8.23 -7.34 -14.24
N ILE A 257 -7.17 -7.54 -13.47
CA ILE A 257 -6.27 -6.48 -12.99
C ILE A 257 -4.90 -6.65 -13.65
N PRO A 258 -4.32 -5.62 -14.29
CA PRO A 258 -3.01 -5.67 -15.00
C PRO A 258 -1.78 -5.73 -14.08
N ILE A 259 -1.89 -6.33 -12.89
CA ILE A 259 -0.75 -6.66 -12.03
C ILE A 259 -1.02 -7.99 -11.35
N TYR A 260 0.05 -8.77 -11.14
CA TYR A 260 0.01 -9.97 -10.31
C TYR A 260 -0.28 -9.57 -8.85
N GLN A 261 -1.24 -10.27 -8.23
CA GLN A 261 -1.55 -10.15 -6.81
C GLN A 261 -1.75 -11.56 -6.24
N SER A 262 -0.81 -11.99 -5.39
CA SER A 262 -0.97 -13.20 -4.59
C SER A 262 -2.10 -13.05 -3.58
N ILE A 263 -2.64 -14.16 -3.08
CA ILE A 263 -3.72 -14.12 -2.09
C ILE A 263 -3.24 -13.42 -0.80
N SER A 264 -1.96 -13.56 -0.46
CA SER A 264 -1.29 -12.84 0.64
C SER A 264 -1.21 -11.33 0.38
N ASN A 265 -0.91 -10.91 -0.87
CA ASN A 265 -0.89 -9.49 -1.22
C ASN A 265 -2.30 -8.88 -1.14
N LEU A 266 -3.33 -9.59 -1.63
CA LEU A 266 -4.73 -9.14 -1.52
C LEU A 266 -5.17 -9.04 -0.05
N LYS A 267 -4.79 -10.02 0.80
CA LYS A 267 -5.06 -9.96 2.25
C LYS A 267 -4.31 -8.85 2.97
N SER A 268 -3.16 -8.39 2.47
CA SER A 268 -2.35 -7.35 3.12
C SER A 268 -2.64 -5.94 2.61
N ASN A 269 -3.10 -5.79 1.36
CA ASN A 269 -3.17 -4.50 0.65
C ASN A 269 -4.60 -4.20 0.16
N ASN A 270 -5.47 -3.81 1.08
CA ASN A 270 -6.81 -3.31 0.77
C ASN A 270 -6.77 -1.93 0.09
N GLY A 271 -7.72 -1.64 -0.81
CA GLY A 271 -7.83 -0.35 -1.49
C GLY A 271 -8.35 -0.43 -2.93
N ASP A 272 -8.40 0.73 -3.61
CA ASP A 272 -8.77 0.82 -5.02
C ASP A 272 -7.71 0.19 -5.94
N MET A 273 -8.15 -0.62 -6.90
CA MET A 273 -7.32 -1.16 -7.97
C MET A 273 -8.00 -0.96 -9.34
N ASN A 274 -7.25 -0.47 -10.32
CA ASN A 274 -7.73 -0.34 -11.70
C ASN A 274 -7.80 -1.72 -12.36
N THR A 275 -8.80 -1.91 -13.21
CA THR A 275 -9.01 -3.14 -14.01
C THR A 275 -8.56 -2.94 -15.46
N LEU A 276 -8.45 -4.02 -16.26
CA LEU A 276 -8.11 -3.94 -17.69
C LEU A 276 -9.07 -3.06 -18.49
N ALA A 277 -10.31 -2.88 -18.05
CA ALA A 277 -11.32 -2.04 -18.71
C ALA A 277 -11.03 -0.52 -18.64
N THR A 278 -9.98 -0.09 -17.92
CA THR A 278 -9.70 1.33 -17.62
C THR A 278 -9.21 2.10 -18.86
N ASP A 279 -10.14 2.65 -19.64
CA ASP A 279 -9.88 3.36 -20.91
C ASP A 279 -9.39 4.83 -20.77
N GLY A 280 -8.87 5.20 -19.59
CA GLY A 280 -8.37 6.55 -19.28
C GLY A 280 -9.47 7.59 -19.04
N ALA A 281 -10.50 7.63 -19.89
CA ALA A 281 -11.68 8.47 -19.71
C ALA A 281 -12.63 7.90 -18.63
N LYS A 282 -12.75 6.58 -18.53
CA LYS A 282 -13.55 5.84 -17.54
C LYS A 282 -12.62 5.13 -16.55
N LYS A 283 -12.80 5.42 -15.26
CA LYS A 283 -12.01 4.82 -14.18
C LYS A 283 -12.69 3.57 -13.62
N TYR A 284 -12.55 2.48 -14.37
CA TYR A 284 -13.03 1.14 -14.00
C TYR A 284 -12.19 0.52 -12.87
N ALA A 285 -12.42 1.00 -11.64
CA ALA A 285 -11.79 0.49 -10.44
C ALA A 285 -12.67 -0.48 -9.65
N VAL A 286 -12.04 -1.39 -8.91
CA VAL A 286 -12.63 -2.22 -7.85
C VAL A 286 -11.95 -1.92 -6.51
N VAL A 287 -12.67 -2.05 -5.41
CA VAL A 287 -12.07 -1.98 -4.06
C VAL A 287 -11.79 -3.40 -3.57
N ILE A 288 -10.54 -3.71 -3.26
CA ILE A 288 -10.18 -4.92 -2.52
C ILE A 288 -10.36 -4.62 -1.03
N GLN A 289 -11.14 -5.45 -0.32
CA GLN A 289 -11.33 -5.32 1.12
C GLN A 289 -11.50 -6.70 1.79
N ASN A 290 -10.72 -6.96 2.84
CA ASN A 290 -10.90 -8.15 3.67
C ASN A 290 -12.24 -8.13 4.43
N ASP A 291 -12.76 -9.32 4.71
CA ASP A 291 -13.89 -9.56 5.61
C ASP A 291 -13.54 -10.78 6.48
N GLY A 292 -13.03 -10.53 7.69
CA GLY A 292 -12.37 -11.57 8.49
C GLY A 292 -11.12 -12.13 7.79
N GLU A 293 -11.07 -13.45 7.59
CA GLU A 293 -10.02 -14.12 6.82
C GLU A 293 -10.24 -14.07 5.30
N ASP A 294 -11.43 -13.68 4.84
CA ASP A 294 -11.81 -13.69 3.43
C ASP A 294 -11.38 -12.42 2.70
N VAL A 295 -11.15 -12.52 1.39
CA VAL A 295 -10.96 -11.36 0.51
C VAL A 295 -12.24 -11.09 -0.26
N THR A 296 -12.72 -9.85 -0.22
CA THR A 296 -13.88 -9.39 -1.00
C THR A 296 -13.49 -8.32 -2.02
N ILE A 297 -14.15 -8.38 -3.18
CA ILE A 297 -13.99 -7.41 -4.28
C ILE A 297 -15.29 -6.62 -4.34
N LYS A 298 -15.23 -5.33 -4.01
CA LYS A 298 -16.39 -4.44 -3.91
C LYS A 298 -16.42 -3.46 -5.09
N THR A 299 -17.55 -3.44 -5.77
CA THR A 299 -17.93 -2.41 -6.73
C THR A 299 -18.97 -1.48 -6.08
N LYS A 300 -19.43 -0.43 -6.77
CA LYS A 300 -20.57 0.39 -6.27
C LYS A 300 -21.94 -0.29 -6.43
N ILE A 301 -21.97 -1.51 -6.97
CA ILE A 301 -23.18 -2.27 -7.36
C ILE A 301 -23.24 -3.65 -6.66
N VAL A 302 -22.09 -4.28 -6.43
CA VAL A 302 -22.00 -5.64 -5.89
C VAL A 302 -20.75 -5.82 -5.03
N THR A 303 -20.84 -6.66 -4.00
CA THR A 303 -19.69 -7.20 -3.26
C THR A 303 -19.57 -8.69 -3.58
N ALA A 304 -18.49 -9.10 -4.22
CA ALA A 304 -18.14 -10.50 -4.46
C ALA A 304 -17.09 -10.97 -3.45
N LYS A 305 -17.07 -12.26 -3.15
CA LYS A 305 -16.08 -12.92 -2.28
C LYS A 305 -15.24 -13.89 -3.12
N ILE A 306 -13.93 -13.97 -2.83
CA ILE A 306 -13.08 -15.04 -3.35
C ILE A 306 -13.50 -16.37 -2.70
N THR A 307 -13.85 -17.36 -3.54
CA THR A 307 -14.27 -18.70 -3.09
C THR A 307 -13.19 -19.75 -3.23
N ALA A 308 -12.25 -19.57 -4.18
CA ALA A 308 -11.12 -20.48 -4.38
C ALA A 308 -9.95 -19.75 -5.06
N THR A 309 -8.72 -20.21 -4.80
CA THR A 309 -7.53 -19.85 -5.57
C THR A 309 -7.32 -20.93 -6.64
N LEU A 310 -7.36 -20.54 -7.91
CA LEU A 310 -7.25 -21.47 -9.05
C LEU A 310 -5.80 -21.49 -9.61
N VAL A 311 -5.16 -20.32 -9.61
CA VAL A 311 -3.73 -20.12 -9.88
C VAL A 311 -3.24 -19.01 -8.95
N ASP A 312 -2.07 -19.17 -8.35
CA ASP A 312 -1.33 -18.09 -7.68
C ASP A 312 0.17 -18.34 -7.85
N LYS A 313 0.70 -17.98 -9.03
CA LYS A 313 2.11 -18.11 -9.41
C LYS A 313 2.50 -17.05 -10.43
N LEU A 314 3.50 -16.22 -10.11
CA LEU A 314 4.03 -15.20 -11.02
C LEU A 314 4.20 -15.71 -12.47
N PRO A 315 3.80 -14.93 -13.50
CA PRO A 315 3.06 -13.66 -13.45
C PRO A 315 1.53 -13.75 -13.23
N LEU A 316 0.94 -14.94 -13.08
CA LEU A 316 -0.52 -15.13 -13.16
C LEU A 316 -1.17 -15.52 -11.82
N ALA A 317 -2.21 -14.79 -11.45
CA ALA A 317 -3.16 -15.18 -10.42
C ALA A 317 -4.57 -15.33 -11.02
N ILE A 318 -5.31 -16.36 -10.61
CA ILE A 318 -6.72 -16.59 -10.97
C ILE A 318 -7.46 -17.00 -9.71
N TYR A 319 -8.52 -16.26 -9.38
CA TYR A 319 -9.38 -16.48 -8.22
C TYR A 319 -10.83 -16.67 -8.67
N SER A 320 -11.53 -17.65 -8.11
CA SER A 320 -12.96 -17.84 -8.34
C SER A 320 -13.77 -16.89 -7.47
N LEU A 321 -14.83 -16.28 -8.03
CA LEU A 321 -15.79 -15.43 -7.31
C LEU A 321 -17.18 -16.07 -7.19
N ASP A 322 -17.87 -15.72 -6.09
CA ASP A 322 -19.29 -16.08 -5.87
C ASP A 322 -20.29 -15.26 -6.71
N LYS A 323 -19.85 -14.13 -7.30
CA LYS A 323 -20.68 -13.19 -8.08
C LYS A 323 -19.88 -12.59 -9.24
N VAL A 324 -20.59 -12.21 -10.30
CA VAL A 324 -20.06 -11.37 -11.40
C VAL A 324 -19.87 -9.94 -10.89
N LEU A 325 -18.70 -9.34 -11.16
CA LEU A 325 -18.39 -7.94 -10.84
C LEU A 325 -19.15 -7.01 -11.79
N LEU A 326 -19.81 -6.01 -11.25
CA LEU A 326 -20.65 -5.08 -12.00
C LEU A 326 -20.11 -3.65 -11.90
N PRO A 327 -19.54 -3.06 -12.97
CA PRO A 327 -19.04 -1.69 -12.97
C PRO A 327 -20.20 -0.68 -13.03
N LYS A 328 -20.07 0.45 -12.33
CA LYS A 328 -21.08 1.53 -12.28
C LYS A 328 -21.29 2.22 -13.64
N GLU A 329 -20.28 2.11 -14.51
CA GLU A 329 -20.22 2.61 -15.87
C GLU A 329 -21.23 1.90 -16.80
N LEU A 330 -21.55 0.63 -16.51
CA LEU A 330 -22.48 -0.19 -17.28
C LEU A 330 -23.80 -0.46 -16.52
N PHE A 331 -23.77 -0.47 -15.19
CA PHE A 331 -24.91 -0.79 -14.34
C PHE A 331 -25.20 0.35 -13.36
N LYS A 332 -26.42 0.88 -13.40
CA LYS A 332 -26.90 1.80 -12.36
C LYS A 332 -27.07 1.05 -11.05
N ALA A 333 -26.66 1.66 -9.94
CA ALA A 333 -26.99 1.14 -8.62
C ALA A 333 -28.52 1.11 -8.45
N ALA A 334 -29.04 0.08 -7.78
CA ALA A 334 -30.41 0.17 -7.27
C ALA A 334 -30.47 1.33 -6.27
N PRO A 335 -31.54 2.15 -6.28
CA PRO A 335 -31.70 3.16 -5.23
C PRO A 335 -31.75 2.45 -3.89
N THR A 336 -30.85 2.83 -2.98
CA THR A 336 -30.89 2.35 -1.59
C THR A 336 -32.29 2.60 -1.04
N PRO A 337 -32.96 1.61 -0.40
CA PRO A 337 -34.19 1.87 0.31
C PRO A 337 -33.97 3.04 1.27
N ALA A 338 -34.80 4.08 1.16
CA ALA A 338 -34.70 5.21 2.07
C ALA A 338 -34.78 4.67 3.51
N PRO A 339 -33.94 5.14 4.45
CA PRO A 339 -34.07 4.77 5.85
C PRO A 339 -35.53 5.00 6.28
N ALA A 340 -36.16 3.96 6.80
CA ALA A 340 -37.54 4.06 7.26
C ALA A 340 -37.63 5.23 8.24
N PRO A 341 -38.62 6.15 8.11
CA PRO A 341 -38.74 7.29 9.01
C PRO A 341 -38.68 6.82 10.46
N ALA A 342 -37.74 7.38 11.22
CA ALA A 342 -37.69 7.13 12.65
C ALA A 342 -39.03 7.57 13.26
N PRO A 343 -39.61 6.82 14.22
CA PRO A 343 -40.88 7.19 14.82
C PRO A 343 -40.84 8.63 15.33
N GLU A 344 -41.74 9.48 14.83
CA GLU A 344 -41.76 10.89 15.18
C GLU A 344 -42.04 11.04 16.67
N ALA A 345 -41.07 11.60 17.41
CA ALA A 345 -41.28 11.96 18.80
C ALA A 345 -42.35 13.06 18.87
N HIS A 346 -43.50 12.74 19.47
CA HIS A 346 -44.64 13.67 19.54
C HIS A 346 -44.23 15.01 20.16
N ALA A 347 -44.41 16.10 19.41
CA ALA A 347 -44.17 17.46 19.89
C ALA A 347 -45.30 17.94 20.82
N GLU A 348 -44.94 18.56 21.95
CA GLU A 348 -45.89 19.18 22.87
C GLU A 348 -46.48 20.49 22.34
N SER A 349 -47.77 20.75 22.60
CA SER A 349 -48.43 22.08 22.66
C SER A 349 -49.91 21.94 23.06
N PRO A 350 -50.56 22.96 23.65
CA PRO A 350 -50.11 23.80 24.77
C PRO A 350 -51.17 23.89 25.92
N LYS A 351 -50.91 24.72 26.95
CA LYS A 351 -51.60 24.78 28.26
C LYS A 351 -53.03 25.34 28.26
N HIS A 352 -53.85 25.01 29.28
CA HIS A 352 -54.71 26.01 29.95
C HIS A 352 -55.12 25.74 31.43
N SER A 353 -54.66 26.63 32.32
CA SER A 353 -55.23 27.10 33.61
C SER A 353 -56.11 26.22 34.53
N LYS A 354 -55.71 26.07 35.81
CA LYS A 354 -56.31 26.78 37.00
C LYS A 354 -55.49 26.55 38.30
N SER A 355 -55.54 27.53 39.21
CA SER A 355 -54.92 27.61 40.56
C SER A 355 -55.91 28.37 41.49
N PRO A 356 -55.63 28.72 42.78
CA PRO A 356 -54.53 28.42 43.73
C PRO A 356 -55.14 27.79 45.04
N PRO A 357 -54.61 27.88 46.29
CA PRO A 357 -53.35 28.45 46.81
C PRO A 357 -52.53 27.55 47.79
N ALA A 358 -51.36 28.08 48.20
CA ALA A 358 -50.52 27.59 49.31
C ALA A 358 -50.88 28.34 50.63
N PRO A 359 -50.24 28.14 51.81
CA PRO A 359 -48.77 28.19 52.02
C PRO A 359 -48.17 27.22 53.07
N ALA A 360 -46.85 27.40 53.31
CA ALA A 360 -46.05 27.13 54.52
C ALA A 360 -45.00 26.00 54.47
N SER A 361 -43.72 26.42 54.55
CA SER A 361 -42.61 25.69 55.18
C SER A 361 -42.40 26.31 56.59
N PRO A 362 -41.76 25.64 57.58
CA PRO A 362 -40.29 25.51 57.56
C PRO A 362 -39.63 24.31 58.32
N ALA A 363 -38.35 24.07 57.97
CA ALA A 363 -37.18 23.74 58.82
C ALA A 363 -37.01 22.42 59.62
N ASP A 364 -35.71 22.12 59.80
CA ASP A 364 -34.99 21.34 60.83
C ASP A 364 -34.89 19.79 60.80
N SER A 365 -33.91 19.27 61.57
CA SER A 365 -33.24 17.95 61.53
C SER A 365 -33.19 17.33 62.97
N PRO A 366 -32.33 16.35 63.37
CA PRO A 366 -31.50 15.33 62.70
C PRO A 366 -31.65 13.90 63.33
N ALA A 367 -30.61 13.04 63.24
CA ALA A 367 -30.32 11.83 64.06
C ALA A 367 -31.14 10.53 63.78
N ASP A 368 -30.69 9.29 64.09
CA ASP A 368 -29.40 8.79 64.66
C ASP A 368 -29.06 7.33 64.22
N SER A 369 -27.93 6.77 64.70
CA SER A 369 -27.39 5.41 64.41
C SER A 369 -27.58 4.37 65.55
N PRO A 370 -27.32 3.06 65.30
CA PRO A 370 -26.15 2.36 65.90
C PRO A 370 -25.47 1.36 64.91
N THR A 371 -24.15 1.22 64.76
CA THR A 371 -23.03 0.79 65.67
C THR A 371 -23.02 -0.68 66.09
N ASP A 372 -21.99 -1.45 65.68
CA ASP A 372 -20.93 -1.91 66.60
C ASP A 372 -19.69 -2.53 65.89
N GLY A 373 -18.55 -2.59 66.60
CA GLY A 373 -17.24 -3.13 66.17
C GLY A 373 -16.82 -4.40 66.95
N PRO A 374 -15.54 -4.58 67.41
CA PRO A 374 -14.44 -3.60 67.49
C PRO A 374 -12.98 -4.09 67.18
N ASN A 375 -12.07 -3.10 67.07
CA ASN A 375 -10.64 -3.06 67.49
C ASN A 375 -9.57 -4.04 66.92
N SER A 376 -8.28 -3.67 66.79
CA SER A 376 -7.49 -2.39 66.88
C SER A 376 -6.08 -2.64 66.24
N ASP A 377 -4.96 -1.89 66.28
CA ASP A 377 -4.30 -0.75 66.98
C ASP A 377 -3.16 -0.21 66.02
N ALA A 378 -2.36 0.85 66.22
CA ALA A 378 -2.43 2.18 66.87
C ALA A 378 -1.10 2.98 66.56
N ASP A 379 -1.08 4.32 66.80
CA ASP A 379 0.04 5.21 67.25
C ASP A 379 1.41 5.31 66.50
N ASP A 380 2.17 6.43 66.42
CA ASP A 380 2.02 7.88 66.77
C ASP A 380 3.07 8.79 66.01
N LEU A 381 3.12 10.11 66.32
CA LEU A 381 3.70 11.31 65.65
C LEU A 381 5.23 11.63 65.80
N THR A 382 5.60 12.84 65.30
CA THR A 382 6.77 13.77 65.55
C THR A 382 7.80 13.92 64.41
N ASP A 383 8.41 15.09 64.11
CA ASP A 383 8.09 16.52 64.36
C ASP A 383 8.76 17.47 63.28
N SER A 384 9.31 18.66 63.62
CA SER A 384 9.27 19.88 62.77
C SER A 384 10.57 20.71 62.65
N GLY A 385 10.83 21.22 61.43
CA GLY A 385 11.27 22.61 61.13
C GLY A 385 12.68 23.15 61.49
N ALA A 386 13.40 23.68 60.49
CA ALA A 386 14.42 24.74 60.64
C ALA A 386 14.70 25.48 59.30
N VAL A 387 15.23 26.72 59.33
CA VAL A 387 15.43 27.60 58.14
C VAL A 387 16.82 28.25 58.12
N LYS A 388 17.45 28.32 56.93
CA LYS A 388 18.31 29.46 56.50
C LYS A 388 18.65 29.44 55.00
N TYR A 389 18.68 30.63 54.40
CA TYR A 389 19.09 30.90 53.00
C TYR A 389 20.55 31.40 52.95
N ASN A 390 21.27 31.18 51.85
CA ASN A 390 21.59 32.27 50.91
C ASN A 390 22.13 31.80 49.52
N ALA A 391 21.86 32.62 48.49
CA ALA A 391 22.53 32.83 47.20
C ALA A 391 23.22 31.68 46.40
N GLY A 392 22.88 31.53 45.11
CA GLY A 392 23.84 31.07 44.09
C GLY A 392 23.34 30.23 42.89
N ALA A 393 22.70 30.88 41.90
CA ALA A 393 22.61 30.44 40.49
C ALA A 393 22.33 28.95 40.12
N SER A 394 21.05 28.66 39.88
CA SER A 394 20.51 27.62 38.97
C SER A 394 21.08 27.70 37.53
N LEU A 395 20.97 26.77 36.57
CA LEU A 395 20.56 25.35 36.38
C LEU A 395 20.83 25.04 34.86
N ALA A 396 20.84 23.84 34.28
CA ALA A 396 20.70 22.45 34.71
C ALA A 396 21.44 21.52 33.70
N ALA A 397 21.71 20.28 34.10
CA ALA A 397 21.84 19.13 33.18
C ALA A 397 21.14 17.92 33.82
N VAL A 398 20.40 17.13 33.04
CA VAL A 398 19.56 16.03 33.56
C VAL A 398 20.32 14.71 33.50
N PHE A 399 20.27 13.95 34.59
CA PHE A 399 20.85 12.61 34.68
C PHE A 399 20.02 11.68 35.58
N SER A 400 20.26 10.38 35.41
CA SER A 400 19.96 9.26 36.33
C SER A 400 18.65 8.49 36.03
N LEU A 401 18.56 7.19 36.31
CA LEU A 401 19.51 6.29 37.00
C LEU A 401 19.81 5.03 36.15
N TRP A 402 21.08 4.66 35.99
CA TRP A 402 21.52 3.27 36.24
C TRP A 402 23.05 3.18 36.46
N PHE A 403 23.48 2.10 37.12
CA PHE A 403 24.88 1.74 37.43
C PHE A 403 25.75 2.76 38.19
N ALA A 404 25.67 2.71 39.53
CA ALA A 404 26.75 3.12 40.44
C ALA A 404 26.99 2.11 41.59
N PHE A 405 26.57 0.84 41.42
CA PHE A 405 26.90 -0.25 42.34
C PHE A 405 28.29 -0.81 41.98
N ASN A 406 29.34 -0.05 42.30
CA ASN A 406 30.75 -0.48 42.35
C ASN A 406 31.66 0.73 42.66
N LEU A 407 31.85 1.05 43.95
CA LEU A 407 33.16 1.37 44.57
C LEU A 407 33.02 1.72 46.08
N LEU A 408 32.63 0.74 46.91
CA LEU A 408 32.88 0.83 48.36
C LEU A 408 33.07 -0.54 49.05
N MET A 409 33.91 -1.36 48.41
CA MET A 409 34.84 -2.29 49.05
C MET A 409 36.18 -2.19 48.30
#